data_AF-A0A9P9FAL4-F1
#
_entry.id   AF-A0A9P9FAL4-F1
#
_cell.length_a   1.000
_cell.length_b   1.000
_cell.length_c   1.000
_cell.angle_alpha   90.00
_cell.angle_beta   90.00
_cell.angle_gamma   90.00
#
_symmetry.space_group_name_H-M   'P 1'
#
loop_
_entity.id
_entity.type
_entity.pdbx_description
1 polymer ?
#
loop_
_entity_poly.entity_id
_entity_poly.type
_entity_poly.pdbx_seq_one_letter_code
_entity_poly.pdbx_strand_id
1 'polypeptide(L)'
;MATFPSDKSVRSLLNGVNPGLSVQGLEAIPSARPQLFYNVKVSDGPSLLLALPPPPVIMRLLRSEKSSIGTETEVLKWLSGLPRGDKTPVASKEGVPDKTTTQLRSGRRGVNLLFEYLPVVVKPDAMAGNTAVEYSLTHPRRGVPIASFPRPLTHRERRIVDFQTGQLLRRISTHSSPNRKFGIAADVLDVPPHKAERLGGGLNSTRGAESWSVAFHSLLESILRDAEDHCIMIGYGAIRRHFDRFKHLLDAVTEPRLVVLDAAEDTNTLVEPVDLAKRGISLPGATVGNLQKSDLVWRTTFRSENYVSSTENSDGFDETDSEDEDIYTVILDTQGKDHIEVTGLRQWSNCLFGDPLITPVFSKLPSRDIWKGFDRPLPEDKDSYTGSSSGVIDDESNAPIRLLLYKCYHAVAAIVREFYRPQKDSSKRELAARKQLGDVLVQLDNLDNSGSPRRRRPSGEVSPAKRSKSSDEDGSDC
;
A
#
# COMPACT_ATOMS: atom_id res chain seq x y z
N MET A 1 25.29 -6.88 9.46
CA MET A 1 24.50 -6.21 10.50
C MET A 1 24.58 -4.72 10.25
N ALA A 2 23.45 -4.05 9.98
CA ALA A 2 23.42 -2.62 9.69
C ALA A 2 23.75 -1.82 10.95
N THR A 3 24.72 -0.93 10.89
CA THR A 3 24.95 0.04 11.95
C THR A 3 23.97 1.19 11.73
N PHE A 4 22.97 1.26 12.60
CA PHE A 4 22.17 2.47 12.77
C PHE A 4 23.10 3.68 12.94
N PRO A 5 22.76 4.87 12.40
CA PRO A 5 23.52 6.07 12.70
C PRO A 5 23.67 6.21 14.21
N SER A 6 24.84 6.67 14.66
CA SER A 6 25.15 6.73 16.07
C SER A 6 24.11 7.56 16.81
N ASP A 7 23.76 7.15 18.04
CA ASP A 7 22.81 7.88 18.89
C ASP A 7 23.17 9.37 18.99
N LYS A 8 24.47 9.67 19.07
CA LYS A 8 25.02 11.04 19.06
C LYS A 8 24.68 11.81 17.78
N SER A 9 24.78 11.17 16.61
CA SER A 9 24.45 11.79 15.32
C SER A 9 22.95 12.10 15.21
N VAL A 10 22.10 11.18 15.67
CA VAL A 10 20.64 11.37 15.64
C VAL A 10 20.21 12.47 16.62
N ARG A 11 20.78 12.51 17.83
CA ARG A 11 20.55 13.60 18.79
C ARG A 11 21.01 14.96 18.25
N SER A 12 22.17 15.01 17.59
CA SER A 12 22.68 16.23 16.95
C SER A 12 21.73 16.75 15.87
N LEU A 13 21.20 15.85 15.03
CA LEU A 13 20.18 16.20 14.03
C LEU A 13 18.93 16.77 14.69
N LEU A 14 18.38 16.08 15.71
CA LEU A 14 17.18 16.54 16.42
C LEU A 14 17.37 17.91 17.08
N ASN A 15 18.53 18.14 17.71
CA ASN A 15 18.87 19.44 18.29
C ASN A 15 18.97 20.54 17.23
N GLY A 16 19.49 20.22 16.04
CA GLY A 16 19.54 21.17 14.92
C GLY A 16 18.17 21.48 14.30
N VAL A 17 17.23 20.53 14.36
CA VAL A 17 15.87 20.67 13.82
C VAL A 17 14.94 21.39 14.78
N ASN A 18 15.01 21.05 16.06
CA ASN A 18 14.21 21.65 17.12
C ASN A 18 15.06 21.75 18.39
N PRO A 19 15.76 22.88 18.59
CA PRO A 19 16.61 23.10 19.77
C PRO A 19 15.86 23.07 21.10
N GLY A 20 14.54 23.30 21.08
CA GLY A 20 13.68 23.20 22.26
C GLY A 20 13.29 21.77 22.63
N LEU A 21 13.65 20.77 21.81
CA LEU A 21 13.31 19.37 22.05
C LEU A 21 14.32 18.70 22.98
N SER A 22 13.95 18.51 24.24
CA SER A 22 14.79 17.80 25.22
C SER A 22 14.59 16.28 25.10
N VAL A 23 15.54 15.62 24.41
CA VAL A 23 15.53 14.18 24.12
C VAL A 23 16.11 13.37 25.29
N GLN A 24 15.28 12.60 25.98
CA GLN A 24 15.69 11.68 27.04
C GLN A 24 16.28 10.38 26.47
N GLY A 25 15.62 9.80 25.46
CA GLY A 25 16.00 8.51 24.91
C GLY A 25 15.64 8.35 23.44
N LEU A 26 16.41 7.52 22.75
CA LEU A 26 16.16 7.10 21.38
C LEU A 26 16.14 5.59 21.33
N GLU A 27 15.09 5.04 20.74
CA GLU A 27 14.90 3.60 20.59
C GLU A 27 14.62 3.27 19.13
N ALA A 28 15.53 2.52 18.50
CA ALA A 28 15.36 2.11 17.12
C ALA A 28 14.21 1.09 17.02
N ILE A 29 13.28 1.33 16.09
CA ILE A 29 12.11 0.47 15.91
C ILE A 29 12.22 -0.28 14.57
N PRO A 30 11.91 -1.59 14.52
CA PRO A 30 11.81 -2.32 13.26
C PRO A 30 10.82 -1.66 12.30
N SER A 31 11.09 -1.73 11.00
CA SER A 31 10.24 -1.21 9.92
C SER A 31 10.20 -2.21 8.77
N ALA A 32 9.05 -2.34 8.12
CA ALA A 32 8.93 -3.12 6.89
C ALA A 32 9.49 -2.40 5.67
N ARG A 33 9.74 -1.09 5.80
CA ARG A 33 10.35 -0.25 4.78
C ARG A 33 11.83 -0.01 5.07
N PRO A 34 12.62 0.38 4.06
CA PRO A 34 14.05 0.68 4.21
C PRO A 34 14.37 1.82 5.16
N GLN A 35 13.38 2.67 5.45
CA GLN A 35 13.51 3.80 6.35
C GLN A 35 13.88 3.32 7.76
N LEU A 36 14.73 4.11 8.42
CA LEU A 36 15.09 3.91 9.81
C LEU A 36 14.12 4.67 10.69
N PHE A 37 13.58 4.00 11.70
CA PHE A 37 12.66 4.60 12.66
C PHE A 37 13.25 4.66 14.06
N TYR A 38 13.03 5.79 14.72
CA TYR A 38 13.37 5.99 16.12
C TYR A 38 12.14 6.47 16.88
N ASN A 39 11.84 5.81 17.99
CA ASN A 39 11.00 6.37 19.02
C ASN A 39 11.84 7.38 19.82
N VAL A 40 11.43 8.64 19.81
CA VAL A 40 12.09 9.74 20.49
C VAL A 40 11.32 10.03 21.77
N LYS A 41 11.89 9.63 22.92
CA LYS A 41 11.34 9.95 24.24
C LYS A 41 11.77 11.37 24.61
N VAL A 42 10.79 12.26 24.76
CA VAL A 42 10.99 13.69 25.07
C VAL A 42 10.66 13.91 26.55
N SER A 43 11.33 14.84 27.22
CA SER A 43 11.02 15.17 28.63
C SER A 43 9.67 15.82 28.83
N ASP A 44 9.28 16.68 27.89
CA ASP A 44 8.15 17.60 28.05
C ASP A 44 7.06 17.32 27.03
N GLY A 45 6.57 16.07 26.97
CA GLY A 45 5.46 15.72 26.10
C GLY A 45 5.37 14.25 25.66
N PRO A 46 4.46 13.95 24.71
CA PRO A 46 4.36 12.63 24.12
C PRO A 46 5.62 12.27 23.33
N SER A 47 5.90 10.97 23.23
CA SER A 47 7.00 10.48 22.39
C SER A 47 6.74 10.76 20.92
N LEU A 48 7.80 11.03 20.17
CA LEU A 48 7.75 11.33 18.74
C LEU A 48 8.30 10.16 17.92
N LEU A 49 7.86 10.03 16.68
CA LEU A 49 8.40 9.10 15.71
C LEU A 49 9.26 9.86 14.70
N LEU A 50 10.55 9.56 14.69
CA LEU A 50 11.51 10.07 13.72
C LEU A 50 11.75 9.02 12.63
N ALA A 51 11.54 9.41 11.37
CA ALA A 51 11.88 8.61 10.19
C ALA A 51 13.08 9.23 9.47
N LEU A 52 14.07 8.40 9.14
CA LEU A 52 15.29 8.77 8.41
C LEU A 52 15.50 7.86 7.20
N PRO A 53 16.17 8.33 6.14
CA PRO A 53 16.46 7.49 4.99
C PRO A 53 17.50 6.43 5.37
N PRO A 54 17.49 5.25 4.74
CA PRO A 54 18.56 4.30 4.94
C PRO A 54 19.90 4.89 4.48
N PRO A 55 21.02 4.53 5.14
CA PRO A 55 22.33 4.92 4.66
C PRO A 55 22.59 4.35 3.25
N PRO A 56 22.96 5.19 2.26
CA PRO A 56 23.11 4.77 0.86
C PRO A 56 24.24 3.74 0.67
N VAL A 57 25.21 3.72 1.59
CA VAL A 57 26.32 2.76 1.60
C VAL A 57 25.84 1.34 1.97
N ILE A 58 24.74 1.23 2.73
CA ILE A 58 24.28 -0.04 3.29
C ILE A 58 23.18 -0.66 2.41
N MET A 59 22.34 0.18 1.81
CA MET A 59 21.11 -0.29 1.18
C MET A 59 20.78 0.56 -0.04
N ARG A 60 20.75 -0.09 -1.21
CA ARG A 60 20.23 0.53 -2.41
C ARG A 60 18.71 0.61 -2.33
N LEU A 61 18.17 1.77 -2.65
CA LEU A 61 16.73 1.99 -2.78
C LEU A 61 16.27 1.64 -4.19
N LEU A 62 15.08 1.06 -4.29
CA LEU A 62 14.38 0.97 -5.58
C LEU A 62 14.05 2.38 -6.06
N ARG A 63 13.86 2.54 -7.37
CA ARG A 63 13.53 3.83 -7.98
C ARG A 63 12.27 4.46 -7.35
N SER A 64 11.28 3.65 -7.03
CA SER A 64 10.02 4.09 -6.39
C SER A 64 10.16 4.49 -4.92
N GLU A 65 11.28 4.19 -4.26
CA GLU A 65 11.46 4.43 -2.82
C GLU A 65 12.29 5.68 -2.52
N LYS A 66 12.94 6.26 -3.53
CA LYS A 66 13.88 7.39 -3.42
C LYS A 66 13.28 8.69 -2.86
N SER A 67 11.96 8.81 -2.74
CA SER A 67 11.29 9.99 -2.17
C SER A 67 10.25 9.64 -1.11
N SER A 68 10.43 8.50 -0.46
CA SER A 68 9.47 7.96 0.51
C SER A 68 9.20 8.90 1.70
N ILE A 69 10.22 9.57 2.24
CA ILE A 69 10.08 10.46 3.42
C ILE A 69 9.36 11.76 3.06
N GLY A 70 9.78 12.42 1.98
CA GLY A 70 9.12 13.61 1.48
C GLY A 70 7.68 13.34 1.06
N THR A 71 7.42 12.17 0.44
CA THR A 71 6.06 11.73 0.08
C THR A 71 5.18 11.62 1.32
N GLU A 72 5.64 10.93 2.36
CA GLU A 72 4.89 10.79 3.61
C GLU A 72 4.54 12.14 4.22
N THR A 73 5.54 13.03 4.30
CA THR A 73 5.35 14.36 4.88
C THR A 73 4.30 15.18 4.10
N GLU A 74 4.37 15.19 2.77
CA GLU A 74 3.44 15.97 1.95
C GLU A 74 2.05 15.34 1.86
N VAL A 75 1.93 14.00 1.88
CA VAL A 75 0.63 13.32 1.99
C VAL A 75 -0.04 13.67 3.31
N LEU A 76 0.68 13.60 4.44
CA LEU A 76 0.13 13.93 5.75
C LEU A 76 -0.26 15.41 5.85
N LYS A 77 0.53 16.34 5.30
CA LYS A 77 0.16 17.77 5.22
C LYS A 77 -1.09 17.98 4.37
N TRP A 78 -1.15 17.35 3.20
CA TRP A 78 -2.29 17.46 2.30
C TRP A 78 -3.58 16.93 2.95
N LEU A 79 -3.54 15.75 3.57
CA LEU A 79 -4.69 15.16 4.25
C LEU A 79 -5.10 15.97 5.49
N SER A 80 -4.14 16.48 6.28
CA SER A 80 -4.46 17.32 7.44
C SER A 80 -4.99 18.72 7.08
N GLY A 81 -5.03 19.09 5.79
CA GLY A 81 -5.45 20.42 5.34
C GLY A 81 -4.46 21.53 5.71
N LEU A 82 -3.22 21.18 6.07
CA LEU A 82 -2.18 22.14 6.36
C LEU A 82 -1.75 22.84 5.05
N PRO A 83 -1.49 24.16 5.08
CA PRO A 83 -0.99 24.88 3.91
C PRO A 83 0.30 24.22 3.42
N ARG A 84 0.39 23.98 2.10
CA ARG A 84 1.67 23.67 1.47
C ARG A 84 2.58 24.88 1.71
N GLY A 85 3.84 24.65 2.08
CA GLY A 85 4.78 25.75 2.25
C GLY A 85 4.92 26.49 0.92
N ASP A 86 4.37 27.70 0.83
CA ASP A 86 4.44 28.53 -0.37
C ASP A 86 5.91 28.76 -0.73
N LYS A 87 6.34 28.12 -1.81
CA LYS A 87 7.45 28.65 -2.59
C LYS A 87 6.83 29.64 -3.56
N THR A 88 7.04 30.92 -3.29
CA THR A 88 6.75 32.02 -4.22
C THR A 88 7.17 31.63 -5.64
N PRO A 89 6.27 31.67 -6.63
CA PRO A 89 6.66 31.50 -8.02
C PRO A 89 7.56 32.68 -8.40
N VAL A 90 8.76 32.37 -8.89
CA VAL A 90 9.65 33.34 -9.51
C VAL A 90 8.90 33.93 -10.71
N ALA A 91 8.68 35.24 -10.64
CA ALA A 91 7.98 36.01 -11.64
C ALA A 91 8.72 35.96 -12.99
N SER A 92 8.13 35.30 -13.97
CA SER A 92 8.34 35.65 -15.38
C SER A 92 7.58 36.94 -15.64
N LYS A 93 8.29 38.03 -15.86
CA LYS A 93 7.72 39.25 -16.43
C LYS A 93 7.28 38.95 -17.86
N GLU A 94 6.02 39.21 -18.19
CA GLU A 94 5.59 40.13 -19.27
C GLU A 94 4.07 40.03 -19.50
N GLY A 95 3.41 41.20 -19.51
CA GLY A 95 2.31 41.47 -20.45
C GLY A 95 0.85 41.28 -20.02
N VAL A 96 0.23 42.42 -19.68
CA VAL A 96 -1.19 42.80 -19.87
C VAL A 96 -2.23 42.36 -18.80
N PRO A 97 -2.97 43.31 -18.19
CA PRO A 97 -4.04 43.00 -17.25
C PRO A 97 -5.37 42.87 -17.99
N ASP A 98 -6.06 41.74 -17.81
CA ASP A 98 -7.50 41.71 -18.12
C ASP A 98 -8.31 41.25 -16.90
N LYS A 99 -9.29 42.08 -16.56
CA LYS A 99 -10.11 41.98 -15.36
C LYS A 99 -11.27 41.04 -15.64
N THR A 100 -11.18 39.79 -15.21
CA THR A 100 -12.38 38.97 -14.95
C THR A 100 -12.21 38.17 -13.66
N THR A 101 -12.84 38.71 -12.62
CA THR A 101 -13.14 38.05 -11.36
C THR A 101 -13.82 36.71 -11.60
N THR A 102 -13.05 35.62 -11.58
CA THR A 102 -13.60 34.27 -11.47
C THR A 102 -13.21 33.73 -10.12
N GLN A 103 -14.19 33.76 -9.23
CA GLN A 103 -14.10 33.28 -7.86
C GLN A 103 -13.56 31.84 -7.82
N LEU A 104 -12.50 31.63 -7.04
CA LEU A 104 -12.10 30.31 -6.58
C LEU A 104 -13.32 29.65 -5.91
N ARG A 105 -13.91 28.67 -6.59
CA ARG A 105 -14.81 27.72 -5.95
C ARG A 105 -13.97 26.84 -5.03
N SER A 106 -13.82 27.31 -3.79
CA SER A 106 -13.54 26.49 -2.62
C SER A 106 -14.62 25.41 -2.55
N GLY A 107 -14.33 24.25 -3.14
CA GLY A 107 -15.19 23.08 -3.05
C GLY A 107 -15.20 22.58 -1.61
N ARG A 108 -16.40 22.61 -1.01
CA ARG A 108 -16.86 21.91 0.21
C ARG A 108 -15.72 21.23 1.00
N ARG A 109 -15.29 21.86 2.10
CA ARG A 109 -14.62 21.14 3.19
C ARG A 109 -15.62 20.16 3.80
N GLY A 110 -15.76 18.98 3.20
CA GLY A 110 -16.27 17.81 3.90
C GLY A 110 -15.39 17.55 5.12
N VAL A 111 -15.97 17.03 6.19
CA VAL A 111 -15.21 16.58 7.36
C VAL A 111 -14.20 15.56 6.87
N ASN A 112 -12.90 15.76 7.08
CA ASN A 112 -11.91 14.77 6.69
C ASN A 112 -12.03 13.56 7.62
N LEU A 113 -12.72 12.52 7.15
CA LEU A 113 -12.99 11.27 7.87
C LEU A 113 -11.71 10.46 8.17
N LEU A 114 -10.57 10.80 7.56
CA LEU A 114 -9.28 10.18 7.88
C LEU A 114 -8.57 10.84 9.05
N PHE A 115 -9.00 12.02 9.52
CA PHE A 115 -8.24 12.80 10.49
C PHE A 115 -7.89 12.01 11.77
N GLU A 116 -8.74 11.08 12.20
CA GLU A 116 -8.49 10.25 13.39
C GLU A 116 -7.43 9.15 13.18
N TYR A 117 -7.11 8.83 11.93
CA TYR A 117 -6.16 7.77 11.53
C TYR A 117 -4.77 8.29 11.12
N LEU A 118 -4.57 9.61 11.01
CA LEU A 118 -3.36 10.22 10.42
C LEU A 118 -2.31 10.66 11.46
N PRO A 119 -1.05 10.19 11.41
CA PRO A 119 0.03 10.77 12.22
C PRO A 119 0.08 12.31 12.11
N VAL A 120 0.37 13.00 13.22
CA VAL A 120 0.41 14.48 13.24
C VAL A 120 1.83 14.96 13.00
N VAL A 121 2.08 15.58 11.84
CA VAL A 121 3.40 16.11 11.48
C VAL A 121 3.82 17.22 12.45
N VAL A 122 5.02 17.09 13.02
CA VAL A 122 5.65 18.15 13.80
C VAL A 122 6.22 19.16 12.83
N LYS A 123 5.73 20.42 12.88
CA LYS A 123 6.27 21.48 12.03
C LYS A 123 7.74 21.72 12.38
N PRO A 124 8.66 21.72 11.40
CA PRO A 124 10.02 22.20 11.62
C PRO A 124 9.97 23.65 12.11
N ASP A 125 10.78 24.00 13.10
CA ASP A 125 10.94 25.39 13.49
C ASP A 125 11.59 26.15 12.32
N ALA A 126 11.15 27.39 12.06
CA ALA A 126 11.49 28.15 10.85
C ALA A 126 13.00 28.44 10.71
N MET A 127 13.77 28.22 11.77
CA MET A 127 15.23 28.38 11.82
C MET A 127 16.01 27.17 11.27
N ALA A 128 15.37 26.02 11.04
CA ALA A 128 16.02 24.77 10.63
C ALA A 128 16.34 24.66 9.12
N GLY A 129 16.56 25.79 8.44
CA GLY A 129 16.67 25.89 6.98
C GLY A 129 17.92 25.26 6.33
N ASN A 130 18.72 24.44 7.03
CA ASN A 130 20.01 23.98 6.52
C ASN A 130 20.41 22.52 6.88
N THR A 131 19.47 21.66 7.25
CA THR A 131 19.82 20.24 7.47
C THR A 131 20.06 19.51 6.15
N ALA A 132 21.25 18.93 5.99
CA ALA A 132 21.64 18.20 4.77
C ALA A 132 20.90 16.86 4.56
N VAL A 133 20.16 16.38 5.58
CA VAL A 133 19.51 15.06 5.60
C VAL A 133 17.99 15.24 5.62
N GLU A 134 17.29 14.52 4.75
CA GLU A 134 15.83 14.44 4.73
C GLU A 134 15.33 13.67 5.97
N TYR A 135 14.28 14.15 6.62
CA TYR A 135 13.68 13.50 7.79
C TYR A 135 12.18 13.76 7.85
N SER A 136 11.45 12.91 8.58
CA SER A 136 10.07 13.17 8.99
C SER A 136 9.96 12.99 10.50
N LEU A 137 9.32 13.95 11.16
CA LEU A 137 9.06 13.93 12.60
C LEU A 137 7.55 14.05 12.82
N THR A 138 6.96 13.04 13.46
CA THR A 138 5.51 12.96 13.66
C THR A 138 5.17 12.57 15.09
N HIS A 139 3.98 12.96 15.54
CA HIS A 139 3.34 12.31 16.66
C HIS A 139 2.70 11.01 16.15
N PRO A 140 3.15 9.84 16.65
CA PRO A 140 2.59 8.57 16.22
C PRO A 140 1.11 8.48 16.60
N ARG A 141 0.34 7.75 15.79
CA ARG A 141 -1.03 7.39 16.16
C ARG A 141 -1.03 6.37 17.29
N ARG A 142 -2.15 6.30 18.01
CA ARG A 142 -2.37 5.30 19.07
C ARG A 142 -2.34 3.89 18.47
N GLY A 143 -2.13 2.90 19.32
CA GLY A 143 -2.04 1.50 18.91
C GLY A 143 -0.62 1.03 18.60
N VAL A 144 -0.51 -0.25 18.31
CA VAL A 144 0.74 -0.98 18.10
C VAL A 144 0.63 -1.75 16.77
N PRO A 145 1.70 -1.86 15.96
CA PRO A 145 1.66 -2.69 14.77
C PRO A 145 1.29 -4.14 15.10
N ILE A 146 0.42 -4.76 14.30
CA ILE A 146 0.02 -6.16 14.48
C ILE A 146 1.25 -7.09 14.57
N ALA A 147 2.25 -6.87 13.74
CA ALA A 147 3.49 -7.66 13.72
C ALA A 147 4.36 -7.53 14.99
N SER A 148 4.06 -6.55 15.85
CA SER A 148 4.73 -6.36 17.14
C SER A 148 4.03 -7.05 18.31
N PHE A 149 2.88 -7.69 18.06
CA PHE A 149 2.21 -8.49 19.09
C PHE A 149 3.02 -9.76 19.39
N PRO A 150 3.11 -10.17 20.67
CA PRO A 150 3.86 -11.36 21.07
C PRO A 150 3.19 -12.66 20.60
N ARG A 151 1.86 -12.64 20.48
CA ARG A 151 1.07 -13.73 19.90
C ARG A 151 0.45 -13.27 18.58
N PRO A 152 0.28 -14.16 17.60
CA PRO A 152 -0.60 -13.89 16.47
C PRO A 152 -2.01 -13.54 16.95
N LEU A 153 -2.71 -12.74 16.16
CA LEU A 153 -4.14 -12.51 16.36
C LEU A 153 -4.88 -13.85 16.25
N THR A 154 -5.88 -14.05 17.11
CA THR A 154 -6.83 -15.14 16.96
C THR A 154 -7.59 -14.98 15.64
N HIS A 155 -8.17 -16.08 15.14
CA HIS A 155 -8.98 -16.04 13.93
C HIS A 155 -10.07 -14.95 14.01
N ARG A 156 -10.76 -14.86 15.15
CA ARG A 156 -11.79 -13.83 15.39
C ARG A 156 -11.23 -12.40 15.37
N GLU A 157 -10.14 -12.13 16.09
CA GLU A 157 -9.48 -10.81 16.08
C GLU A 157 -9.05 -10.45 14.66
N ARG A 158 -8.50 -11.41 13.89
CA ARG A 158 -8.08 -11.20 12.51
C ARG A 158 -9.25 -10.81 11.61
N ARG A 159 -10.38 -11.51 11.67
CA ARG A 159 -11.60 -11.19 10.90
C ARG A 159 -12.09 -9.76 11.19
N ILE A 160 -12.09 -9.36 12.47
CA ILE A 160 -12.49 -8.00 12.89
C ILE A 160 -11.51 -6.95 12.36
N VAL A 161 -10.21 -7.16 12.52
CA VAL A 161 -9.16 -6.26 12.03
C VAL A 161 -9.20 -6.15 10.51
N ASP A 162 -9.36 -7.27 9.80
CA ASP A 162 -9.47 -7.32 8.35
C ASP A 162 -10.68 -6.50 7.86
N PHE A 163 -11.84 -6.66 8.49
CA PHE A 163 -13.03 -5.87 8.18
C PHE A 163 -12.81 -4.37 8.40
N GLN A 164 -12.24 -3.98 9.54
CA GLN A 164 -11.93 -2.57 9.83
C GLN A 164 -10.84 -2.02 8.88
N THR A 165 -9.87 -2.85 8.49
CA THR A 165 -8.84 -2.50 7.50
C THR A 165 -9.46 -2.27 6.13
N GLY A 166 -10.42 -3.10 5.71
CA GLY A 166 -11.23 -2.88 4.51
C GLY A 166 -11.93 -1.51 4.54
N GLN A 167 -12.55 -1.14 5.66
CA GLN A 167 -13.16 0.19 5.80
C GLN A 167 -12.13 1.32 5.76
N LEU A 168 -10.96 1.15 6.39
CA LEU A 168 -9.88 2.14 6.34
C LEU A 168 -9.39 2.34 4.90
N LEU A 169 -9.18 1.26 4.14
CA LEU A 169 -8.83 1.33 2.72
C LEU A 169 -9.90 2.09 1.92
N ARG A 170 -11.19 1.84 2.18
CA ARG A 170 -12.28 2.59 1.56
C ARG A 170 -12.22 4.08 1.90
N ARG A 171 -12.02 4.44 3.18
CA ARG A 171 -11.84 5.84 3.63
C ARG A 171 -10.63 6.51 2.98
N ILE A 172 -9.54 5.77 2.77
CA ILE A 172 -8.35 6.27 2.07
C ILE A 172 -8.72 6.58 0.61
N SER A 173 -9.39 5.64 -0.07
CA SER A 173 -9.75 5.76 -1.48
C SER A 173 -10.84 6.79 -1.80
N THR A 174 -11.54 7.35 -0.80
CA THR A 174 -12.47 8.47 -1.04
C THR A 174 -11.73 9.77 -1.40
N HIS A 175 -10.43 9.85 -1.14
CA HIS A 175 -9.63 11.03 -1.41
C HIS A 175 -9.05 10.98 -2.83
N SER A 176 -9.54 11.82 -3.74
CA SER A 176 -8.99 11.97 -5.08
C SER A 176 -7.77 12.89 -5.12
N SER A 177 -6.90 12.72 -6.12
CA SER A 177 -5.73 13.58 -6.29
C SER A 177 -6.10 15.06 -6.49
N PRO A 178 -5.30 16.00 -5.93
CA PRO A 178 -5.64 17.42 -5.94
C PRO A 178 -5.56 18.06 -7.34
N ASN A 179 -4.84 17.46 -8.27
CA ASN A 179 -4.64 17.94 -9.64
C ASN A 179 -5.28 17.02 -10.70
N ARG A 180 -6.07 16.03 -10.28
CA ARG A 180 -6.67 14.99 -11.12
C ARG A 180 -5.66 14.17 -11.94
N LYS A 181 -4.41 14.10 -11.50
CA LYS A 181 -3.39 13.24 -12.11
C LYS A 181 -3.24 11.93 -11.35
N PHE A 182 -2.79 10.92 -12.09
CA PHE A 182 -2.42 9.60 -11.59
C PHE A 182 -0.91 9.50 -11.32
N GLY A 183 -0.50 8.53 -10.51
CA GLY A 183 0.91 8.18 -10.30
C GLY A 183 1.36 8.23 -8.85
N ILE A 184 2.68 8.15 -8.63
CA ILE A 184 3.27 8.18 -7.29
C ILE A 184 2.93 9.52 -6.61
N ALA A 185 2.56 9.48 -5.33
CA ALA A 185 2.16 10.69 -4.60
C ALA A 185 3.27 11.75 -4.56
N ALA A 186 4.54 11.34 -4.58
CA ALA A 186 5.70 12.23 -4.71
C ALA A 186 5.59 13.20 -5.91
N ASP A 187 5.16 12.68 -7.05
CA ASP A 187 5.14 13.43 -8.32
C ASP A 187 3.84 14.23 -8.42
N VAL A 188 2.72 13.65 -7.99
CA VAL A 188 1.40 14.28 -7.98
C VAL A 188 1.32 15.46 -6.99
N LEU A 189 1.98 15.34 -5.83
CA LEU A 189 2.02 16.38 -4.82
C LEU A 189 3.16 17.39 -5.01
N ASP A 190 3.96 17.25 -6.07
CA ASP A 190 5.10 18.13 -6.39
C ASP A 190 6.15 18.17 -5.27
N VAL A 191 6.44 17.02 -4.67
CA VAL A 191 7.48 16.89 -3.65
C VAL A 191 8.81 17.23 -4.31
N PRO A 192 9.63 18.17 -3.80
CA PRO A 192 10.92 18.50 -4.41
C PRO A 192 11.86 17.29 -4.45
N PRO A 193 12.59 17.07 -5.56
CA PRO A 193 13.65 16.05 -5.58
C PRO A 193 14.80 16.47 -4.65
N HIS A 194 15.03 15.72 -3.58
CA HIS A 194 16.19 15.92 -2.71
C HIS A 194 17.44 15.32 -3.36
N LYS A 195 18.26 16.14 -4.05
CA LYS A 195 19.66 15.91 -4.52
C LYS A 195 20.00 14.57 -5.24
N ALA A 196 19.08 13.63 -5.35
CA ALA A 196 19.18 12.38 -6.07
C ALA A 196 18.28 12.51 -7.29
N GLU A 197 18.87 12.25 -8.46
CA GLU A 197 18.18 12.13 -9.73
C GLU A 197 16.98 11.18 -9.56
N ARG A 198 15.79 11.77 -9.41
CA ARG A 198 14.55 11.11 -9.79
C ARG A 198 14.69 10.77 -11.27
N LEU A 199 14.09 9.67 -11.70
CA LEU A 199 14.14 9.28 -13.10
C LEU A 199 13.87 10.51 -13.99
N GLY A 200 14.81 10.78 -14.90
CA GLY A 200 14.53 11.51 -16.12
C GLY A 200 13.51 10.71 -16.92
N GLY A 201 12.24 10.88 -16.57
CA GLY A 201 11.07 10.31 -17.20
C GLY A 201 9.95 11.33 -17.05
N GLY A 202 9.29 11.67 -18.16
CA GLY A 202 8.52 12.92 -18.34
C GLY A 202 7.40 13.23 -17.34
N LEU A 203 7.03 12.31 -16.44
CA LEU A 203 5.93 12.52 -15.49
C LEU A 203 6.25 13.48 -14.34
N ASN A 204 7.53 13.67 -14.00
CA ASN A 204 7.94 14.67 -13.00
C ASN A 204 7.68 16.09 -13.50
N SER A 205 7.83 16.32 -14.81
CA SER A 205 7.56 17.62 -15.44
C SER A 205 6.05 17.91 -15.49
N THR A 206 5.23 16.87 -15.54
CA THR A 206 3.76 16.98 -15.66
C THR A 206 3.01 16.79 -14.34
N ARG A 207 3.72 16.59 -13.22
CA ARG A 207 3.14 16.37 -11.88
C ARG A 207 2.17 15.19 -11.84
N GLY A 208 2.58 14.08 -12.45
CA GLY A 208 1.77 12.87 -12.63
C GLY A 208 1.29 12.64 -14.07
N ALA A 209 0.49 11.60 -14.28
CA ALA A 209 -0.02 11.17 -15.57
C ALA A 209 -1.51 11.52 -15.78
N GLU A 210 -1.92 11.66 -17.04
CA GLU A 210 -3.32 11.94 -17.42
C GLU A 210 -4.24 10.72 -17.28
N SER A 211 -3.71 9.51 -17.43
CA SER A 211 -4.48 8.28 -17.31
C SER A 211 -3.77 7.27 -16.43
N TRP A 212 -4.55 6.34 -15.90
CA TRP A 212 -4.02 5.28 -15.06
C TRP A 212 -3.13 4.31 -15.82
N SER A 213 -3.41 4.02 -17.10
CA SER A 213 -2.53 3.15 -17.90
C SER A 213 -1.12 3.72 -18.04
N VAL A 214 -0.97 5.03 -18.23
CA VAL A 214 0.33 5.72 -18.32
C VAL A 214 1.05 5.71 -16.97
N ALA A 215 0.35 6.00 -15.87
CA ALA A 215 0.92 5.93 -14.53
C ALA A 215 1.38 4.51 -14.18
N PHE A 216 0.53 3.51 -14.41
CA PHE A 216 0.86 2.11 -14.14
C PHE A 216 1.99 1.60 -15.03
N HIS A 217 2.04 1.99 -16.31
CA HIS A 217 3.18 1.69 -17.17
C HIS A 217 4.49 2.22 -16.58
N SER A 218 4.49 3.47 -16.09
CA SER A 218 5.68 4.05 -15.45
C SER A 218 6.09 3.30 -14.19
N LEU A 219 5.14 2.83 -13.37
CA LEU A 219 5.42 1.99 -12.20
C LEU A 219 6.05 0.65 -12.61
N LEU A 220 5.47 0.00 -13.62
CA LEU A 220 5.92 -1.29 -14.14
C LEU A 220 7.32 -1.17 -14.76
N GLU A 221 7.54 -0.21 -15.66
CA GLU A 221 8.85 -0.02 -16.29
C GLU A 221 9.91 0.42 -15.26
N SER A 222 9.54 1.17 -14.22
CA SER A 222 10.47 1.50 -13.13
C SER A 222 11.03 0.25 -12.46
N ILE A 223 10.17 -0.74 -12.15
CA ILE A 223 10.60 -1.96 -11.48
C ILE A 223 11.31 -2.93 -12.45
N LEU A 224 10.92 -2.96 -13.73
CA LEU A 224 11.65 -3.73 -14.75
C LEU A 224 13.06 -3.17 -14.96
N ARG A 225 13.24 -1.85 -14.97
CA ARG A 225 14.58 -1.23 -15.01
C ARG A 225 15.42 -1.53 -13.77
N ASP A 226 14.81 -1.55 -12.58
CA ASP A 226 15.49 -2.02 -11.36
C ASP A 226 15.95 -3.48 -11.50
N ALA A 227 15.15 -4.33 -12.16
CA ALA A 227 15.51 -5.72 -12.45
C ALA A 227 16.66 -5.85 -13.47
N GLU A 228 16.60 -5.06 -14.56
CA GLU A 228 17.62 -5.00 -15.61
C GLU A 228 18.97 -4.53 -15.06
N ASP A 229 18.98 -3.49 -14.20
CA ASP A 229 20.18 -3.02 -13.50
C ASP A 229 20.87 -4.11 -12.67
N HIS A 230 20.10 -5.10 -12.18
CA HIS A 230 20.61 -6.23 -11.40
C HIS A 230 20.75 -7.51 -12.24
N CYS A 231 20.60 -7.42 -13.56
CA CYS A 231 20.67 -8.56 -14.48
C CYS A 231 19.74 -9.72 -14.09
N ILE A 232 18.58 -9.41 -13.48
CA ILE A 232 17.65 -10.43 -13.02
C ILE A 232 16.95 -11.03 -14.23
N MET A 233 17.04 -12.35 -14.41
CA MET A 233 16.39 -13.02 -15.53
C MET A 233 14.90 -13.23 -15.25
N ILE A 234 14.04 -12.43 -15.87
CA ILE A 234 12.57 -12.57 -15.84
C ILE A 234 12.01 -12.47 -17.26
N GLY A 235 10.73 -12.84 -17.44
CA GLY A 235 10.05 -12.82 -18.74
C GLY A 235 9.70 -11.41 -19.24
N TYR A 236 10.67 -10.50 -19.35
CA TYR A 236 10.47 -9.08 -19.72
C TYR A 236 9.55 -8.88 -20.93
N GLY A 237 9.83 -9.59 -22.03
CA GLY A 237 9.03 -9.48 -23.25
C GLY A 237 7.59 -9.97 -23.09
N ALA A 238 7.36 -10.99 -22.25
CA ALA A 238 6.01 -11.45 -21.95
C ALA A 238 5.24 -10.42 -21.12
N ILE A 239 5.88 -9.89 -20.07
CA ILE A 239 5.31 -8.87 -19.18
C ILE A 239 4.88 -7.62 -19.99
N ARG A 240 5.80 -7.07 -20.80
CA ARG A 240 5.52 -5.89 -21.65
C ARG A 240 4.40 -6.16 -22.65
N ARG A 241 4.40 -7.33 -23.30
CA ARG A 241 3.34 -7.74 -24.24
C ARG A 241 1.97 -7.81 -23.58
N HIS A 242 1.86 -8.41 -22.38
CA HIS A 242 0.60 -8.47 -21.66
C HIS A 242 0.12 -7.10 -21.20
N PHE A 243 1.03 -6.25 -20.71
CA PHE A 243 0.70 -4.86 -20.42
C PHE A 243 0.12 -4.17 -21.66
N ASP A 244 0.81 -4.20 -22.80
CA ASP A 244 0.35 -3.53 -24.02
C ASP A 244 -1.01 -4.02 -24.50
N ARG A 245 -1.26 -5.32 -24.34
CA ARG A 245 -2.51 -5.96 -24.72
C ARG A 245 -3.70 -5.50 -23.87
N PHE A 246 -3.50 -5.31 -22.55
CA PHE A 246 -4.58 -5.01 -21.61
C PHE A 246 -4.58 -3.58 -21.06
N LYS A 247 -3.62 -2.73 -21.45
CA LYS A 247 -3.50 -1.35 -20.93
C LYS A 247 -4.76 -0.50 -21.11
N HIS A 248 -5.53 -0.75 -22.18
CA HIS A 248 -6.78 -0.04 -22.43
C HIS A 248 -7.83 -0.27 -21.34
N LEU A 249 -7.79 -1.42 -20.64
CA LEU A 249 -8.67 -1.70 -19.50
C LEU A 249 -8.29 -0.91 -18.24
N LEU A 250 -7.03 -0.44 -18.16
CA LEU A 250 -6.60 0.44 -17.08
C LEU A 250 -7.14 1.86 -17.27
N ASP A 251 -7.42 2.30 -18.50
CA ASP A 251 -7.99 3.62 -18.78
C ASP A 251 -9.47 3.73 -18.36
N ALA A 252 -10.13 2.61 -18.03
CA ALA A 252 -11.45 2.61 -17.42
C ALA A 252 -11.43 3.17 -15.98
N VAL A 253 -10.26 3.24 -15.35
CA VAL A 253 -10.06 3.90 -14.06
C VAL A 253 -9.95 5.41 -14.30
N THR A 254 -10.99 6.13 -13.91
CA THR A 254 -11.17 7.56 -14.22
C THR A 254 -10.87 8.44 -13.03
N GLU A 255 -11.02 7.93 -11.80
CA GLU A 255 -10.73 8.68 -10.59
C GLU A 255 -9.35 8.32 -10.01
N PRO A 256 -8.40 9.28 -9.89
CA PRO A 256 -7.10 9.07 -9.28
C PRO A 256 -7.21 9.07 -7.74
N ARG A 257 -7.68 7.97 -7.18
CA ARG A 257 -7.91 7.80 -5.73
C ARG A 257 -6.60 7.58 -4.98
N LEU A 258 -6.49 8.10 -3.77
CA LEU A 258 -5.35 7.82 -2.89
C LEU A 258 -5.33 6.31 -2.57
N VAL A 259 -4.13 5.73 -2.68
CA VAL A 259 -3.86 4.34 -2.33
C VAL A 259 -2.59 4.29 -1.50
N VAL A 260 -2.65 3.60 -0.36
CA VAL A 260 -1.48 3.28 0.46
C VAL A 260 -1.22 1.78 0.28
N LEU A 261 -0.19 1.45 -0.48
CA LEU A 261 0.06 0.08 -0.93
C LEU A 261 0.34 -0.91 0.21
N ASP A 262 0.78 -0.45 1.37
CA ASP A 262 1.11 -1.29 2.53
C ASP A 262 0.14 -1.10 3.71
N ALA A 263 -1.04 -0.51 3.49
CA ALA A 263 -2.00 -0.22 4.56
C ALA A 263 -2.59 -1.45 5.28
N ALA A 264 -2.54 -2.64 4.67
CA ALA A 264 -3.08 -3.88 5.25
C ALA A 264 -1.99 -4.87 5.67
N GLU A 265 -0.73 -4.45 5.63
CA GLU A 265 0.39 -5.26 6.11
C GLU A 265 0.46 -5.16 7.64
N ASP A 266 0.69 -6.28 8.33
CA ASP A 266 0.72 -6.35 9.80
C ASP A 266 1.79 -5.45 10.42
N THR A 267 2.80 -5.09 9.65
CA THR A 267 3.90 -4.20 10.06
C THR A 267 3.54 -2.71 10.01
N ASN A 268 2.50 -2.35 9.27
CA ASN A 268 2.06 -0.98 9.07
C ASN A 268 0.67 -0.69 9.65
N THR A 269 -0.17 -1.71 9.81
CA THR A 269 -1.51 -1.59 10.39
C THR A 269 -1.41 -1.46 11.91
N LEU A 270 -1.89 -0.35 12.47
CA LEU A 270 -1.93 -0.11 13.91
C LEU A 270 -3.25 -0.58 14.50
N VAL A 271 -3.17 -1.31 15.61
CA VAL A 271 -4.33 -1.78 16.36
C VAL A 271 -4.19 -1.48 17.85
N GLU A 272 -5.31 -1.21 18.51
CA GLU A 272 -5.38 -1.00 19.95
C GLU A 272 -6.44 -1.93 20.56
N PRO A 273 -6.11 -2.68 21.63
CA PRO A 273 -7.13 -3.33 22.45
C PRO A 273 -7.98 -2.25 23.13
N VAL A 274 -9.27 -2.24 22.82
CA VAL A 274 -10.25 -1.32 23.40
C VAL A 274 -10.79 -1.92 24.69
N ASP A 275 -10.31 -1.42 25.81
CA ASP A 275 -11.02 -1.54 27.08
C ASP A 275 -12.25 -0.62 27.02
N LEU A 276 -13.44 -1.17 26.83
CA LEU A 276 -14.71 -0.40 26.78
C LEU A 276 -14.93 0.50 28.02
N ALA A 277 -14.24 0.22 29.14
CA ALA A 277 -14.26 1.05 30.34
C ALA A 277 -13.64 2.45 30.17
N LYS A 278 -12.81 2.70 29.15
CA LYS A 278 -12.08 3.98 28.95
C LYS A 278 -12.82 5.01 28.10
N ARG A 279 -13.94 4.67 27.44
CA ARG A 279 -14.72 5.59 26.57
C ARG A 279 -15.97 6.18 27.27
N GLY A 280 -15.94 6.26 28.60
CA GLY A 280 -17.08 6.42 29.52
C GLY A 280 -18.23 7.37 29.13
N ILE A 281 -19.44 6.93 29.49
CA ILE A 281 -20.41 7.82 30.15
C ILE A 281 -19.70 8.40 31.38
N SER A 282 -19.64 9.72 31.47
CA SER A 282 -19.01 10.44 32.57
C SER A 282 -19.92 10.47 33.79
N LEU A 283 -19.40 10.07 34.95
CA LEU A 283 -19.88 10.51 36.27
C LEU A 283 -18.65 10.85 37.14
N PRO A 284 -18.76 11.85 38.03
CA PRO A 284 -17.60 12.55 38.59
C PRO A 284 -17.00 11.82 39.79
N GLY A 285 -15.66 11.82 39.83
CA GLY A 285 -14.86 11.65 41.05
C GLY A 285 -14.41 10.23 41.37
N ALA A 286 -13.12 9.96 41.16
CA ALA A 286 -12.23 9.36 42.18
C ALA A 286 -10.80 9.22 41.63
N THR A 287 -9.86 9.64 42.46
CA THR A 287 -8.41 9.64 42.32
C THR A 287 -7.75 8.29 42.61
N VAL A 288 -6.67 8.03 41.86
CA VAL A 288 -5.40 7.35 42.25
C VAL A 288 -5.42 5.83 42.53
N GLY A 289 -4.46 5.11 41.93
CA GLY A 289 -3.90 3.88 42.52
C GLY A 289 -3.11 2.97 41.59
N ASN A 290 -1.77 3.05 41.69
CA ASN A 290 -0.73 2.08 41.28
C ASN A 290 -1.17 0.64 40.96
N LEU A 291 -0.60 0.06 39.89
CA LEU A 291 -0.24 -1.37 39.91
C LEU A 291 1.15 -1.59 39.31
N GLN A 292 1.91 -2.37 40.07
CA GLN A 292 3.36 -2.52 40.04
C GLN A 292 3.84 -3.44 38.93
N LYS A 293 5.11 -3.22 38.57
CA LYS A 293 6.02 -4.18 37.95
C LYS A 293 5.94 -5.56 38.63
N SER A 294 5.90 -6.61 37.83
CA SER A 294 6.64 -7.82 38.15
C SER A 294 7.10 -8.50 36.87
N ASP A 295 8.41 -8.79 36.86
CA ASP A 295 9.17 -9.56 35.89
C ASP A 295 8.49 -10.86 35.47
N LEU A 296 8.60 -11.20 34.19
CA LEU A 296 8.72 -12.59 33.72
C LEU A 296 9.47 -12.60 32.38
N VAL A 297 10.79 -12.55 32.50
CA VAL A 297 11.77 -13.13 31.55
C VAL A 297 11.44 -14.64 31.51
N TRP A 298 11.31 -15.34 30.36
CA TRP A 298 12.41 -15.97 29.61
C TRP A 298 11.92 -16.67 28.33
N ARG A 299 12.85 -16.70 27.36
CA ARG A 299 13.16 -17.76 26.37
C ARG A 299 12.27 -17.91 25.13
N THR A 300 12.78 -17.26 24.09
CA THR A 300 12.95 -17.75 22.72
C THR A 300 13.09 -19.27 22.59
N THR A 301 12.11 -19.87 21.91
CA THR A 301 12.29 -21.02 21.00
C THR A 301 11.28 -20.89 19.87
N PHE A 302 11.74 -20.41 18.71
CA PHE A 302 11.00 -20.52 17.46
C PHE A 302 10.93 -22.00 17.09
N ARG A 303 9.77 -22.62 17.30
CA ARG A 303 9.46 -23.93 16.74
C ARG A 303 8.74 -23.71 15.42
N SER A 304 9.49 -23.97 14.36
CA SER A 304 9.02 -24.16 13.00
C SER A 304 7.98 -25.29 12.98
N GLU A 305 6.76 -25.01 12.56
CA GLU A 305 5.82 -26.05 12.15
C GLU A 305 5.72 -26.11 10.64
N ASN A 306 6.07 -27.30 10.16
CA ASN A 306 6.14 -27.69 8.77
C ASN A 306 4.73 -27.89 8.22
N TYR A 307 4.44 -27.26 7.09
CA TYR A 307 3.33 -27.63 6.25
C TYR A 307 3.71 -28.93 5.51
N VAL A 308 3.18 -30.05 5.99
CA VAL A 308 3.29 -31.34 5.31
C VAL A 308 2.10 -31.48 4.36
N SER A 309 2.43 -31.66 3.09
CA SER A 309 1.56 -32.12 2.02
C SER A 309 0.93 -33.47 2.39
N SER A 310 -0.38 -33.61 2.24
CA SER A 310 -1.00 -34.93 2.07
C SER A 310 -2.15 -34.82 1.07
N THR A 311 -2.05 -35.69 0.10
CA THR A 311 -2.87 -35.91 -1.09
C THR A 311 -4.22 -36.51 -0.74
N GLU A 312 -5.25 -36.07 -1.47
CA GLU A 312 -6.48 -36.76 -1.91
C GLU A 312 -7.09 -37.85 -1.02
N ASN A 313 -8.32 -37.58 -0.54
CA ASN A 313 -9.47 -38.41 -0.88
C ASN A 313 -10.81 -37.68 -0.66
N SER A 314 -11.72 -37.96 -1.59
CA SER A 314 -13.16 -37.69 -1.61
C SER A 314 -13.85 -37.93 -0.27
N ASP A 315 -14.67 -36.97 0.18
CA ASP A 315 -16.11 -37.19 0.37
C ASP A 315 -16.81 -35.90 0.79
N GLY A 316 -18.01 -35.70 0.25
CA GLY A 316 -18.77 -34.46 0.35
C GLY A 316 -19.23 -34.14 1.77
N PHE A 317 -19.05 -32.89 2.16
CA PHE A 317 -19.86 -32.24 3.17
C PHE A 317 -20.29 -30.86 2.64
N ASP A 318 -21.60 -30.74 2.51
CA ASP A 318 -22.37 -29.54 2.28
C ASP A 318 -22.30 -28.71 3.58
N GLU A 319 -21.35 -27.79 3.69
CA GLU A 319 -21.34 -26.77 4.74
C GLU A 319 -22.02 -25.51 4.20
N THR A 320 -23.29 -25.42 4.55
CA THR A 320 -24.21 -24.30 4.37
C THR A 320 -23.60 -22.95 4.78
N ASP A 321 -23.82 -21.94 3.92
CA ASP A 321 -23.55 -20.49 4.05
C ASP A 321 -24.24 -19.80 5.27
N SER A 322 -24.05 -20.29 6.50
CA SER A 322 -24.69 -19.69 7.70
C SER A 322 -23.78 -18.77 8.54
N GLU A 323 -22.50 -18.59 8.19
CA GLU A 323 -21.55 -17.77 8.98
C GLU A 323 -21.48 -16.28 8.55
N ASP A 324 -22.27 -15.88 7.54
CA ASP A 324 -22.16 -14.56 6.91
C ASP A 324 -22.84 -13.41 7.68
N GLU A 325 -23.78 -13.71 8.57
CA GLU A 325 -24.46 -12.74 9.45
C GLU A 325 -23.68 -12.43 10.75
N ASP A 326 -22.62 -13.18 11.06
CA ASP A 326 -22.03 -13.18 12.41
C ASP A 326 -21.06 -12.03 12.71
N ILE A 327 -20.32 -11.45 11.77
CA ILE A 327 -19.32 -10.42 12.15
C ILE A 327 -19.98 -9.10 12.53
N TYR A 328 -21.04 -8.71 11.84
CA TYR A 328 -21.71 -7.43 12.11
C TYR A 328 -22.46 -7.47 13.42
N THR A 329 -23.17 -8.57 13.70
CA THR A 329 -23.75 -8.86 15.01
C THR A 329 -22.64 -8.99 16.05
N VAL A 330 -21.51 -9.66 15.80
CA VAL A 330 -20.38 -9.73 16.74
C VAL A 330 -19.77 -8.35 17.08
N ILE A 331 -19.64 -7.43 16.11
CA ILE A 331 -19.16 -6.06 16.39
C ILE A 331 -20.20 -5.28 17.22
N LEU A 332 -21.49 -5.55 17.06
CA LEU A 332 -22.58 -4.89 17.80
C LEU A 332 -22.90 -5.53 19.16
N ASP A 333 -22.73 -6.86 19.30
CA ASP A 333 -23.09 -7.68 20.47
C ASP A 333 -21.92 -7.95 21.43
N THR A 334 -20.69 -7.52 21.11
CA THR A 334 -19.54 -7.67 22.02
C THR A 334 -19.56 -6.66 23.17
N GLN A 335 -20.62 -6.69 23.97
CA GLN A 335 -20.58 -6.23 25.36
C GLN A 335 -19.70 -7.20 26.17
N GLY A 336 -18.39 -6.91 26.16
CA GLY A 336 -17.44 -7.44 27.13
C GLY A 336 -16.69 -8.69 26.69
N LYS A 337 -15.53 -8.50 26.02
CA LYS A 337 -14.25 -8.72 26.71
C LYS A 337 -13.00 -8.51 25.86
N ASP A 338 -13.05 -8.54 24.53
CA ASP A 338 -11.84 -8.35 23.71
C ASP A 338 -12.19 -7.61 22.40
N HIS A 339 -12.29 -6.28 22.46
CA HIS A 339 -12.50 -5.48 21.26
C HIS A 339 -11.15 -4.97 20.77
N ILE A 340 -10.76 -5.29 19.52
CA ILE A 340 -9.56 -4.76 18.88
C ILE A 340 -9.97 -3.75 17.81
N GLU A 341 -9.38 -2.56 17.83
CA GLU A 341 -9.71 -1.46 16.92
C GLU A 341 -8.49 -1.08 16.08
N VAL A 342 -8.68 -0.95 14.77
CA VAL A 342 -7.71 -0.38 13.83
C VAL A 342 -7.70 1.12 14.03
N THR A 343 -6.57 1.65 14.48
CA THR A 343 -6.40 3.07 14.85
C THR A 343 -5.70 3.89 13.77
N GLY A 344 -5.17 3.25 12.74
CA GLY A 344 -4.57 3.90 11.58
C GLY A 344 -3.38 3.13 11.03
N LEU A 345 -2.50 3.87 10.34
CA LEU A 345 -1.28 3.34 9.75
C LEU A 345 -0.06 3.94 10.42
N ARG A 346 0.98 3.14 10.57
CA ARG A 346 2.27 3.58 11.09
C ARG A 346 3.02 4.49 10.11
N GLN A 347 2.89 4.21 8.82
CA GLN A 347 3.62 4.85 7.73
C GLN A 347 2.69 5.19 6.56
N TRP A 348 2.92 6.37 5.97
CA TRP A 348 2.24 6.86 4.77
C TRP A 348 3.21 7.14 3.61
N SER A 349 4.35 6.43 3.59
CA SER A 349 5.45 6.70 2.66
C SER A 349 5.31 6.00 1.29
N ASN A 350 4.38 5.05 1.16
CA ASN A 350 4.17 4.27 -0.06
C ASN A 350 2.81 4.58 -0.72
N CYS A 351 2.57 5.87 -0.94
CA CYS A 351 1.32 6.37 -1.49
C CYS A 351 1.38 6.59 -3.01
N LEU A 352 0.27 6.32 -3.67
CA LEU A 352 0.02 6.70 -5.06
C LEU A 352 -1.43 7.18 -5.24
N PHE A 353 -1.69 7.77 -6.40
CA PHE A 353 -3.03 8.12 -6.85
C PHE A 353 -3.40 7.26 -8.07
N GLY A 354 -4.42 6.41 -7.92
CA GLY A 354 -4.87 5.48 -8.96
C GLY A 354 -5.91 4.48 -8.48
N ASP A 355 -5.91 3.30 -9.10
CA ASP A 355 -6.89 2.24 -8.83
C ASP A 355 -6.66 1.59 -7.45
N PRO A 356 -7.61 1.63 -6.50
CA PRO A 356 -7.49 0.98 -5.19
C PRO A 356 -7.12 -0.51 -5.25
N LEU A 357 -7.52 -1.20 -6.31
CA LEU A 357 -7.21 -2.61 -6.54
C LEU A 357 -5.73 -2.90 -6.73
N ILE A 358 -4.89 -1.89 -6.98
CA ILE A 358 -3.43 -2.09 -7.01
C ILE A 358 -2.88 -2.46 -5.63
N THR A 359 -3.62 -2.26 -4.54
CA THR A 359 -3.13 -2.63 -3.21
C THR A 359 -2.87 -4.15 -3.15
N PRO A 360 -1.65 -4.59 -2.77
CA PRO A 360 -1.27 -5.99 -2.64
C PRO A 360 -2.30 -6.89 -1.98
N VAL A 361 -3.01 -6.40 -0.96
CA VAL A 361 -4.02 -7.15 -0.21
C VAL A 361 -5.13 -7.69 -1.10
N PHE A 362 -5.59 -6.93 -2.10
CA PHE A 362 -6.62 -7.38 -3.06
C PHE A 362 -6.06 -8.35 -4.10
N SER A 363 -4.75 -8.30 -4.33
CA SER A 363 -4.05 -9.14 -5.31
C SER A 363 -3.53 -10.46 -4.72
N LYS A 364 -3.33 -10.56 -3.41
CA LYS A 364 -2.70 -11.72 -2.73
C LYS A 364 -3.70 -12.50 -1.88
N LEU A 365 -4.74 -13.07 -2.50
CA LEU A 365 -5.80 -13.83 -1.80
C LEU A 365 -6.38 -13.04 -0.61
N PRO A 366 -7.09 -11.93 -0.88
CA PRO A 366 -7.69 -11.12 0.17
C PRO A 366 -8.58 -11.95 1.09
N SER A 367 -8.46 -11.72 2.39
CA SER A 367 -9.45 -12.19 3.36
C SER A 367 -10.84 -11.69 2.96
N ARG A 368 -11.86 -12.55 3.05
CA ARG A 368 -13.26 -12.20 2.72
C ARG A 368 -13.71 -10.98 3.51
N ASP A 369 -13.21 -10.83 4.73
CA ASP A 369 -13.60 -9.74 5.62
C ASP A 369 -13.04 -8.39 5.19
N ILE A 370 -11.85 -8.36 4.54
CA ILE A 370 -11.31 -7.13 3.94
C ILE A 370 -12.23 -6.64 2.82
N TRP A 371 -12.69 -7.53 1.95
CA TRP A 371 -13.67 -7.19 0.91
C TRP A 371 -14.99 -6.70 1.51
N LYS A 372 -15.54 -7.44 2.49
CA LYS A 372 -16.76 -7.01 3.21
C LYS A 372 -16.62 -5.61 3.81
N GLY A 373 -15.45 -5.28 4.37
CA GLY A 373 -15.15 -3.95 4.89
C GLY A 373 -15.00 -2.88 3.82
N PHE A 374 -14.36 -3.22 2.70
CA PHE A 374 -14.08 -2.29 1.60
C PHE A 374 -15.32 -1.97 0.76
N ASP A 375 -16.19 -2.95 0.51
CA ASP A 375 -17.39 -2.80 -0.33
C ASP A 375 -18.54 -2.14 0.43
N ARG A 376 -18.53 -2.22 1.76
CA ARG A 376 -19.57 -1.63 2.59
C ARG A 376 -19.48 -0.11 2.64
N PRO A 377 -20.59 0.63 2.47
CA PRO A 377 -20.63 2.07 2.70
C PRO A 377 -20.14 2.44 4.09
N LEU A 378 -19.50 3.59 4.21
CA LEU A 378 -18.99 4.03 5.50
C LEU A 378 -20.18 4.39 6.42
N PRO A 379 -20.08 4.15 7.74
CA PRO A 379 -21.15 4.52 8.67
C PRO A 379 -21.53 6.01 8.59
N GLU A 380 -20.57 6.84 8.21
CA GLU A 380 -20.71 8.29 8.05
C GLU A 380 -21.55 8.69 6.80
N ASP A 381 -21.77 7.77 5.86
CA ASP A 381 -22.53 8.02 4.62
C ASP A 381 -24.06 7.84 4.79
N LYS A 382 -24.51 7.35 5.96
CA LYS A 382 -25.92 6.99 6.22
C LYS A 382 -26.93 8.15 6.14
N ASP A 383 -26.47 9.39 6.28
CA ASP A 383 -27.32 10.58 6.22
C ASP A 383 -27.47 11.17 4.79
N SER A 384 -26.76 10.60 3.81
CA SER A 384 -26.88 11.02 2.41
C SER A 384 -28.02 10.25 1.71
N TYR A 385 -29.21 10.84 1.71
CA TYR A 385 -30.41 10.36 0.97
C TYR A 385 -30.24 10.27 -0.56
N THR A 386 -29.04 10.48 -1.09
CA THR A 386 -28.74 10.28 -2.51
C THR A 386 -28.26 8.84 -2.68
N GLY A 387 -29.16 7.96 -3.12
CA GLY A 387 -28.91 6.55 -3.45
C GLY A 387 -27.93 6.31 -4.61
N SER A 388 -26.88 7.12 -4.74
CA SER A 388 -25.77 6.86 -5.63
C SER A 388 -24.70 6.12 -4.83
N SER A 389 -24.87 4.81 -4.68
CA SER A 389 -23.78 3.89 -4.32
C SER A 389 -22.77 3.87 -5.47
N SER A 390 -22.07 4.99 -5.69
CA SER A 390 -20.95 5.03 -6.62
C SER A 390 -19.88 4.15 -6.00
N GLY A 391 -19.67 2.96 -6.56
CA GLY A 391 -18.62 2.05 -6.14
C GLY A 391 -17.27 2.77 -6.15
N VAL A 392 -16.41 2.41 -5.19
CA VAL A 392 -15.03 2.93 -5.14
C VAL A 392 -14.20 2.33 -6.30
N ILE A 393 -14.64 1.20 -6.84
CA ILE A 393 -14.01 0.49 -7.94
C ILE A 393 -14.67 0.91 -9.25
N ASP A 394 -13.87 1.53 -10.13
CA ASP A 394 -14.30 1.83 -11.50
C ASP A 394 -14.31 0.53 -12.32
N ASP A 395 -15.29 0.37 -13.23
CA ASP A 395 -15.39 -0.76 -14.15
C ASP A 395 -15.14 -2.13 -13.48
N GLU A 396 -16.07 -2.52 -12.60
CA GLU A 396 -16.04 -3.80 -11.88
C GLU A 396 -15.99 -5.00 -12.84
N SER A 397 -16.56 -4.88 -14.05
CA SER A 397 -16.61 -5.95 -15.04
C SER A 397 -15.21 -6.42 -15.49
N ASN A 398 -14.26 -5.48 -15.63
CA ASN A 398 -12.88 -5.78 -16.03
C ASN A 398 -11.88 -5.74 -14.86
N ALA A 399 -12.34 -5.49 -13.63
CA ALA A 399 -11.52 -5.49 -12.43
C ALA A 399 -10.67 -6.77 -12.25
N PRO A 400 -11.15 -8.00 -12.56
CA PRO A 400 -10.33 -9.20 -12.47
C PRO A 400 -9.07 -9.17 -13.34
N ILE A 401 -9.14 -8.55 -14.53
CA ILE A 401 -8.01 -8.47 -15.46
C ILE A 401 -7.00 -7.43 -14.94
N ARG A 402 -7.47 -6.29 -14.42
CA ARG A 402 -6.61 -5.29 -13.77
C ARG A 402 -5.88 -5.91 -12.58
N LEU A 403 -6.57 -6.70 -11.76
CA LEU A 403 -5.96 -7.47 -10.66
C LEU A 403 -4.85 -8.41 -11.15
N LEU A 404 -4.98 -9.07 -12.30
CA LEU A 404 -3.89 -9.88 -12.87
C LEU A 404 -2.68 -9.04 -13.26
N LEU A 405 -2.88 -7.85 -13.84
CA LEU A 405 -1.78 -6.92 -14.13
C LEU A 405 -1.09 -6.44 -12.85
N TYR A 406 -1.85 -6.13 -11.80
CA TYR A 406 -1.29 -5.74 -10.50
C TYR A 406 -0.57 -6.90 -9.82
N LYS A 407 -1.11 -8.13 -9.87
CA LYS A 407 -0.41 -9.34 -9.39
C LYS A 407 0.92 -9.53 -10.10
N CYS A 408 0.97 -9.32 -11.42
CA CYS A 408 2.21 -9.37 -12.20
C CYS A 408 3.22 -8.32 -11.70
N TYR A 409 2.78 -7.07 -11.53
CA TYR A 409 3.62 -5.99 -10.99
C TYR A 409 4.16 -6.34 -9.59
N HIS A 410 3.31 -6.83 -8.68
CA HIS A 410 3.71 -7.19 -7.32
C HIS A 410 4.68 -8.36 -7.27
N ALA A 411 4.49 -9.38 -8.12
CA ALA A 411 5.39 -10.51 -8.22
C ALA A 411 6.78 -10.07 -8.72
N VAL A 412 6.84 -9.21 -9.75
CA VAL A 412 8.10 -8.62 -10.22
C VAL A 412 8.75 -7.80 -9.11
N ALA A 413 8.00 -6.92 -8.44
CA ALA A 413 8.53 -6.13 -7.34
C ALA A 413 9.03 -6.98 -6.17
N ALA A 414 8.37 -8.09 -5.86
CA ALA A 414 8.82 -9.03 -4.85
C ALA A 414 10.15 -9.70 -5.25
N ILE A 415 10.29 -10.17 -6.50
CA ILE A 415 11.55 -10.73 -7.00
C ILE A 415 12.67 -9.70 -6.87
N VAL A 416 12.49 -8.50 -7.42
CA VAL A 416 13.54 -7.47 -7.45
C VAL A 416 13.98 -7.06 -6.04
N ARG A 417 13.05 -6.95 -5.08
CA ARG A 417 13.37 -6.63 -3.69
C ARG A 417 14.32 -7.63 -3.05
N GLU A 418 14.19 -8.92 -3.36
CA GLU A 418 15.05 -9.97 -2.79
C GLU A 418 16.51 -9.85 -3.27
N PHE A 419 16.73 -9.35 -4.49
CA PHE A 419 18.09 -9.08 -5.02
C PHE A 419 18.71 -7.80 -4.46
N TYR A 420 17.91 -6.75 -4.29
CA TYR A 420 18.39 -5.50 -3.67
C TYR A 420 18.68 -5.68 -2.17
N ARG A 421 17.94 -6.57 -1.51
CA ARG A 421 17.94 -6.73 -0.04
C ARG A 421 17.89 -8.20 0.36
N PRO A 422 18.97 -8.95 0.12
CA PRO A 422 19.00 -10.35 0.52
C PRO A 422 18.85 -10.49 2.04
N GLN A 423 17.87 -11.29 2.46
CA GLN A 423 17.71 -11.74 3.84
C GLN A 423 17.93 -13.25 3.94
N LYS A 424 17.92 -13.81 5.16
CA LYS A 424 18.19 -15.23 5.41
C LYS A 424 17.30 -16.18 4.58
N ASP A 425 16.02 -15.82 4.40
CA ASP A 425 15.03 -16.65 3.67
C ASP A 425 14.76 -16.11 2.24
N SER A 426 15.65 -15.27 1.72
CA SER A 426 15.43 -14.55 0.47
C SER A 426 15.20 -15.48 -0.72
N SER A 427 15.99 -16.55 -0.86
CA SER A 427 15.83 -17.53 -1.94
C SER A 427 14.45 -18.20 -1.94
N LYS A 428 13.88 -18.47 -0.76
CA LYS A 428 12.54 -19.08 -0.64
C LYS A 428 11.45 -18.11 -1.09
N ARG A 429 11.54 -16.85 -0.67
CA ARG A 429 10.58 -15.81 -1.05
C ARG A 429 10.68 -15.42 -2.51
N GLU A 430 11.90 -15.37 -3.03
CA GLU A 430 12.19 -15.10 -4.44
C GLU A 430 11.60 -16.20 -5.33
N LEU A 431 11.82 -17.47 -4.99
CA LEU A 431 11.25 -18.61 -5.73
C LEU A 431 9.72 -18.60 -5.68
N ALA A 432 9.12 -18.28 -4.53
CA ALA A 432 7.68 -18.14 -4.40
C ALA A 432 7.13 -17.01 -5.28
N ALA A 433 7.82 -15.87 -5.34
CA ALA A 433 7.44 -14.75 -6.20
C ALA A 433 7.59 -15.09 -7.70
N ARG A 434 8.62 -15.87 -8.09
CA ARG A 434 8.75 -16.40 -9.46
C ARG A 434 7.61 -17.34 -9.84
N LYS A 435 7.22 -18.24 -8.93
CA LYS A 435 6.07 -19.13 -9.15
C LYS A 435 4.81 -18.30 -9.39
N GLN A 436 4.54 -17.33 -8.52
CA GLN A 436 3.40 -16.42 -8.68
C GLN A 436 3.44 -15.66 -10.01
N LEU A 437 4.61 -15.15 -10.43
CA LEU A 437 4.76 -14.50 -11.72
C LEU A 437 4.41 -15.46 -12.88
N GLY A 438 4.92 -16.69 -12.84
CA GLY A 438 4.58 -17.72 -13.83
C GLY A 438 3.09 -18.00 -13.90
N ASP A 439 2.44 -18.22 -12.76
CA ASP A 439 1.01 -18.53 -12.66
C ASP A 439 0.14 -17.37 -13.23
N VAL A 440 0.51 -16.13 -12.95
CA VAL A 440 -0.20 -14.93 -13.44
C VAL A 440 -0.02 -14.76 -14.95
N LEU A 441 1.18 -14.98 -15.48
CA LEU A 441 1.44 -14.90 -16.92
C LEU A 441 0.64 -15.96 -17.69
N VAL A 442 0.56 -17.18 -17.17
CA VAL A 442 -0.28 -18.25 -17.75
C VAL A 442 -1.76 -17.84 -17.75
N GLN A 443 -2.26 -17.23 -16.67
CA GLN A 443 -3.63 -16.72 -16.62
C GLN A 443 -3.86 -15.65 -17.69
N LEU A 444 -2.97 -14.66 -17.83
CA LEU A 444 -3.06 -13.61 -18.84
C LEU A 444 -2.96 -14.14 -20.29
N ASP A 445 -2.19 -15.21 -20.51
CA ASP A 445 -2.10 -15.89 -21.81
C ASP A 445 -3.39 -16.63 -22.19
N ASN A 446 -4.13 -17.14 -21.21
CA ASN A 446 -5.39 -17.85 -21.43
C ASN A 446 -6.57 -16.93 -21.74
N LEU A 447 -6.47 -15.63 -21.48
CA LEU A 447 -7.51 -14.67 -21.85
C LEU A 447 -7.39 -14.29 -23.34
N ASP A 448 -8.41 -13.68 -23.93
CA ASP A 448 -8.40 -13.04 -25.25
C ASP A 448 -8.22 -11.51 -25.13
N ASN A 449 -8.23 -10.75 -26.22
CA ASN A 449 -7.96 -9.31 -26.16
C ASN A 449 -9.05 -8.52 -25.41
N SER A 450 -10.24 -9.09 -25.26
CA SER A 450 -11.33 -8.54 -24.44
C SER A 450 -11.27 -8.98 -22.98
N GLY A 451 -10.35 -9.90 -22.63
CA GLY A 451 -10.26 -10.47 -21.31
C GLY A 451 -11.15 -11.69 -21.06
N SER A 452 -11.79 -12.21 -22.10
CA SER A 452 -12.59 -13.44 -22.02
C SER A 452 -11.70 -14.69 -22.12
N PRO A 453 -12.03 -15.81 -21.47
CA PRO A 453 -11.27 -17.05 -21.62
C PRO A 453 -11.20 -17.48 -23.09
N ARG A 454 -9.99 -17.70 -23.61
CA ARG A 454 -9.79 -18.25 -24.95
C ARG A 454 -10.43 -19.63 -24.99
N ARG A 455 -11.46 -19.80 -25.84
CA ARG A 455 -11.97 -21.14 -26.16
C ARG A 455 -10.80 -21.96 -26.68
N ARG A 456 -10.42 -23.00 -25.94
CA ARG A 456 -9.53 -24.04 -26.47
C ARG A 456 -10.21 -24.57 -27.72
N ARG A 457 -9.62 -24.36 -28.90
CA ARG A 457 -10.00 -25.12 -30.08
C ARG A 457 -9.85 -26.60 -29.69
N PRO A 458 -10.87 -27.45 -29.88
CA PRO A 458 -10.68 -28.88 -29.74
C PRO A 458 -9.54 -29.29 -30.67
N SER A 459 -8.41 -29.74 -30.10
CA SER A 459 -7.37 -30.43 -30.86
C SER A 459 -8.01 -31.70 -31.41
N GLY A 460 -8.49 -31.64 -32.65
CA GLY A 460 -9.22 -32.75 -33.28
C GLY A 460 -9.49 -32.59 -34.77
N GLU A 461 -9.46 -31.37 -35.33
CA GLU A 461 -9.54 -31.21 -36.78
C GLU A 461 -8.15 -31.28 -37.40
N VAL A 462 -7.84 -32.49 -37.85
CA VAL A 462 -6.70 -32.82 -38.71
C VAL A 462 -6.63 -31.80 -39.85
N SER A 463 -5.49 -31.12 -39.99
CA SER A 463 -5.23 -30.24 -41.13
C SER A 463 -5.55 -30.98 -42.44
N PRO A 464 -6.31 -30.38 -43.38
CA PRO A 464 -6.71 -31.02 -44.65
C PRO A 464 -5.53 -31.17 -45.65
N ALA A 465 -4.30 -31.10 -45.18
CA ALA A 465 -3.08 -31.11 -45.99
C ALA A 465 -2.47 -32.51 -46.20
N LYS A 466 -3.13 -33.59 -45.79
CA LYS A 466 -2.71 -34.96 -46.12
C LYS A 466 -3.83 -35.71 -46.83
N ARG A 467 -4.03 -35.37 -48.11
CA ARG A 467 -4.70 -36.26 -49.06
C ARG A 467 -3.77 -37.46 -49.26
N SER A 468 -4.12 -38.62 -48.72
CA SER A 468 -3.49 -39.88 -49.07
C SER A 468 -3.73 -40.12 -50.56
N LYS A 469 -2.64 -40.24 -51.32
CA LYS A 469 -2.67 -40.69 -52.71
C LYS A 469 -2.97 -42.18 -52.66
N SER A 470 -4.20 -42.54 -53.02
CA SER A 470 -4.59 -43.94 -53.22
C SER A 470 -3.75 -44.50 -54.37
N SER A 471 -2.96 -45.51 -54.05
CA SER A 471 -2.37 -46.46 -54.96
C SER A 471 -3.46 -47.45 -55.39
N ASP A 472 -3.95 -47.31 -56.62
CA ASP A 472 -4.60 -48.41 -57.33
C ASP A 472 -3.75 -48.67 -58.58
N GLU A 473 -2.97 -49.75 -58.53
CA GLU A 473 -2.41 -50.42 -59.70
C GLU A 473 -3.43 -51.46 -60.20
N ASP A 474 -3.43 -51.59 -61.53
CA ASP A 474 -3.69 -52.80 -62.34
C ASP A 474 -5.03 -53.02 -63.08
N GLY A 475 -4.84 -53.23 -64.40
CA GLY A 475 -5.70 -53.93 -65.36
C GLY A 475 -6.55 -53.02 -66.26
N SER A 476 -6.56 -53.09 -67.59
CA SER A 476 -6.09 -54.11 -68.53
C SER A 476 -6.13 -53.58 -69.98
N ASP A 477 -5.35 -54.23 -70.85
CA ASP A 477 -5.58 -54.50 -72.29
C ASP A 477 -5.58 -53.37 -73.34
N CYS A 478 -4.53 -53.33 -74.17
CA CYS A 478 -4.54 -53.72 -75.59
C CYS A 478 -3.13 -53.67 -76.20
#